data_AF-K2BTX5-F1
#
_entry.id   AF-K2BTX5-F1
#
_cell.length_a   1.000
_cell.length_b   1.000
_cell.length_c   1.000
_cell.angle_alpha   90.00
_cell.angle_beta   90.00
_cell.angle_gamma   90.00
#
_symmetry.space_group_name_H-M   'P 1'
#
loop_
_entity.id
_entity.type
_entity.pdbx_description
1 polymer ?
#
loop_
_entity_poly.entity_id
_entity_poly.type
_entity_poly.pdbx_seq_one_letter_code
_entity_poly.pdbx_strand_id
1 'polypeptide(L)' 'MRIITANVNGIRSAAKKGFFTWLSKQKADVICLQETKAQTADLADELYRPTGYHCYFSDAEKKGYSGVALYAKQKPDQV' A
#
# COMPACT_ATOMS: atom_id res chain seq x y z
N MET A 1 -15.41 6.45 9.69
CA MET A 1 -14.54 6.22 8.52
C MET A 1 -13.22 6.94 8.74
N ARG A 2 -12.08 6.26 8.61
CA ARG A 2 -10.73 6.79 8.77
C ARG A 2 -9.92 6.55 7.50
N ILE A 3 -9.33 7.61 6.95
CA ILE A 3 -8.49 7.55 5.76
C ILE A 3 -7.07 7.95 6.13
N ILE A 4 -6.08 7.16 5.71
CA ILE A 4 -4.66 7.48 5.86
C ILE A 4 -4.06 7.66 4.49
N THR A 5 -3.30 8.74 4.29
CA THR A 5 -2.47 8.92 3.11
C THR A 5 -1.01 9.06 3.55
N ALA A 6 -0.11 8.35 2.88
CA ALA A 6 1.31 8.38 3.20
C ALA A 6 2.17 8.19 1.96
N ASN A 7 3.05 9.16 1.69
CA ASN A 7 4.17 8.92 0.80
C ASN A 7 5.21 8.07 1.55
N VAL A 8 5.49 6.87 1.05
CA VAL A 8 6.34 5.89 1.73
C VAL A 8 7.79 5.89 1.23
N ASN A 9 8.09 6.66 0.17
CA ASN A 9 9.40 6.73 -0.46
C ASN A 9 10.08 5.34 -0.62
N GLY A 10 9.33 4.38 -1.16
CA GLY A 10 9.69 2.98 -1.26
C GLY A 10 8.98 2.09 -0.23
N ILE A 11 7.97 1.36 -0.67
CA ILE A 11 7.12 0.51 0.19
C ILE A 11 7.91 -0.61 0.88
N ARG A 12 8.92 -1.17 0.21
CA ARG A 12 9.82 -2.19 0.79
C ARG A 12 10.68 -1.61 1.91
N SER A 13 11.21 -0.40 1.71
CA SER A 13 12.00 0.31 2.72
C SER A 13 11.14 0.71 3.91
N ALA A 14 9.91 1.18 3.66
CA ALA A 14 8.94 1.49 4.71
C ALA A 14 8.54 0.25 5.51
N ALA A 15 8.32 -0.89 4.84
CA ALA A 15 8.02 -2.16 5.49
C ALA A 15 9.13 -2.60 6.45
N LYS A 16 10.41 -2.53 6.01
CA LYS A 16 11.58 -2.80 6.86
C LYS A 16 11.66 -1.88 8.10
N LYS A 17 11.14 -0.65 8.00
CA LYS A 17 11.06 0.31 9.10
C LYS A 17 9.82 0.13 9.98
N GLY A 18 9.04 -0.92 9.77
CA GLY A 18 7.87 -1.24 10.59
C GLY A 18 6.59 -0.50 10.18
N PHE A 19 6.50 0.04 8.97
CA PHE A 19 5.32 0.77 8.50
C PHE A 19 4.03 -0.06 8.63
N PHE A 20 4.02 -1.31 8.16
CA PHE A 20 2.84 -2.18 8.23
C PHE A 20 2.47 -2.57 9.67
N THR A 21 3.46 -2.69 10.56
CA THR A 21 3.23 -2.89 12.00
C THR A 21 2.61 -1.66 12.67
N TRP A 22 3.00 -0.46 12.26
CA TRP A 22 2.37 0.78 12.71
C TRP A 22 0.95 0.91 12.14
N LEU A 23 0.78 0.60 10.86
CA LEU A 23 -0.46 0.73 10.10
C LEU A 23 -1.58 -0.16 10.66
N SER A 24 -1.26 -1.40 11.05
CA SER A 24 -2.23 -2.35 11.62
C SER A 24 -2.88 -1.82 12.91
N LYS A 25 -2.18 -0.97 13.66
CA LYS A 25 -2.69 -0.34 14.90
C LYS A 25 -3.61 0.85 14.64
N GLN A 26 -3.60 1.42 13.43
CA GLN A 26 -4.32 2.66 13.13
C GLN A 26 -5.80 2.46 12.85
N LYS A 27 -6.26 1.23 12.62
CA LYS A 27 -7.67 0.92 12.30
C LYS A 27 -8.22 1.75 11.12
N ALA A 28 -7.40 2.06 10.12
CA ALA A 28 -7.84 2.78 8.92
C ALA A 28 -8.92 1.98 8.16
N ASP A 29 -9.80 2.66 7.44
CA ASP A 29 -10.77 2.04 6.54
C ASP A 29 -10.28 2.10 5.09
N VAL A 30 -9.55 3.17 4.76
CA VAL A 30 -8.87 3.36 3.47
C VAL A 30 -7.43 3.83 3.72
N ILE A 31 -6.48 3.29 2.97
CA ILE A 31 -5.07 3.68 3.02
C ILE A 31 -4.60 3.94 1.59
N CYS A 32 -4.04 5.12 1.36
CA CYS A 32 -3.45 5.53 0.09
C CYS A 32 -1.94 5.67 0.26
N LEU A 33 -1.15 4.89 -0.46
CA LEU A 33 0.30 5.01 -0.47
C LEU A 33 0.79 5.62 -1.77
N GLN A 34 1.75 6.54 -1.67
CA GLN A 34 2.45 7.12 -2.81
C GLN A 34 3.93 6.78 -2.79
N GLU A 35 4.56 6.80 -3.97
CA GLU A 35 5.95 6.42 -4.18
C GLU A 35 6.27 5.03 -3.64
N THR A 36 5.51 4.02 -4.07
CA THR A 36 5.77 2.63 -3.70
C THR A 36 7.12 2.14 -4.22
N LYS A 37 7.58 2.65 -5.38
CA LYS A 37 8.86 2.32 -6.04
C LYS A 37 9.07 0.80 -6.18
N ALA A 38 7.98 0.10 -6.47
CA ALA A 38 7.94 -1.35 -6.61
C ALA A 38 7.05 -1.72 -7.79
N GLN A 39 7.37 -2.83 -8.45
CA GLN A 39 6.47 -3.40 -9.44
C GLN A 39 5.39 -4.21 -8.75
N THR A 40 4.22 -4.35 -9.37
CA THR A 40 3.09 -5.10 -8.78
C THR A 40 3.48 -6.56 -8.49
N ALA A 41 4.35 -7.15 -9.32
CA ALA A 41 4.94 -8.47 -9.10
C ALA A 41 5.84 -8.55 -7.86
N ASP A 42 6.52 -7.47 -7.48
CA ASP A 42 7.37 -7.41 -6.28
C ASP A 42 6.53 -7.40 -4.98
N LEU A 43 5.24 -7.10 -5.09
CA LEU A 43 4.34 -6.93 -3.96
C LEU A 43 3.49 -8.15 -3.70
N ALA A 44 3.84 -9.33 -4.26
CA ALA A 44 3.12 -10.60 -4.11
C ALA A 44 2.94 -11.08 -2.65
N ASP A 45 3.90 -10.75 -1.79
CA ASP A 45 3.97 -11.16 -0.39
C ASP A 45 2.77 -10.68 0.46
N GLU A 46 2.34 -11.49 1.41
CA GLU A 46 1.22 -11.21 2.34
C GLU A 46 1.45 -9.94 3.17
N LEU A 47 2.71 -9.59 3.44
CA LEU A 47 3.07 -8.36 4.14
C LEU A 47 2.50 -7.10 3.46
N TYR A 48 2.46 -7.09 2.13
CA TYR A 48 1.91 -5.98 1.35
C TYR A 48 0.43 -6.15 1.04
N ARG A 49 -0.19 -7.26 1.46
CA ARG A 49 -1.62 -7.57 1.28
C ARG A 49 -2.26 -7.94 2.62
N PRO A 50 -2.38 -6.99 3.56
CA PRO A 50 -2.91 -7.28 4.89
C PRO A 50 -4.34 -7.84 4.81
N THR A 51 -4.60 -8.89 5.58
CA THR A 51 -5.91 -9.54 5.67
C THR A 51 -7.01 -8.53 5.99
N GLY A 52 -8.14 -8.65 5.30
CA GLY A 52 -9.30 -7.77 5.48
C GLY A 52 -9.24 -6.46 4.68
N TYR A 53 -8.23 -6.27 3.82
CA TYR A 53 -8.19 -5.19 2.84
C TYR A 53 -8.22 -5.73 1.41
N HIS A 54 -9.01 -5.06 0.57
CA HIS A 54 -8.87 -5.09 -0.88
C HIS A 54 -7.68 -4.22 -1.26
N CYS A 55 -6.68 -4.80 -1.92
CA CYS A 55 -5.42 -4.15 -2.25
C CYS A 55 -5.30 -3.95 -3.75
N TYR A 56 -5.08 -2.71 -4.17
CA TYR A 56 -4.90 -2.32 -5.56
C TYR A 56 -3.57 -1.60 -5.72
N PHE A 57 -2.84 -1.89 -6.78
CA PHE A 57 -1.52 -1.36 -7.05
C PHE A 57 -1.47 -0.81 -8.47
N SER A 58 -0.83 0.34 -8.64
CA SER A 58 -0.44 0.86 -9.95
C SER A 58 1.04 1.20 -9.88
N ASP A 59 1.85 0.43 -10.62
CA ASP A 59 3.27 0.61 -10.76
C ASP A 59 3.61 1.41 -12.02
N ALA A 60 4.75 2.11 -11.98
CA ALA A 60 5.26 2.81 -13.15
C ALA A 60 6.01 1.85 -14.08
N GLU A 61 6.07 2.18 -15.37
CA GLU A 61 6.84 1.42 -16.36
C GLU A 61 8.34 1.35 -15.99
N LYS A 62 8.89 2.45 -15.46
CA LYS A 62 10.28 2.50 -14.99
C LYS A 62 10.40 1.83 -13.63
N LYS A 63 11.21 0.77 -13.54
CA LYS A 63 11.50 0.08 -12.29
C LYS A 63 12.07 1.03 -11.23
N GLY A 64 11.60 0.90 -10.00
CA GLY A 64 12.06 1.71 -8.85
C GLY A 64 11.59 3.16 -8.88
N TYR A 65 10.69 3.53 -9.80
CA TYR A 65 10.17 4.88 -9.94
C TYR A 65 8.67 4.93 -9.61
N SER A 66 8.24 6.04 -8.98
CA SER A 66 6.83 6.35 -8.68
C SER A 66 6.03 5.16 -8.11
N GLY A 67 4.76 5.01 -8.49
CA GLY A 67 3.84 3.96 -8.09
C GLY A 67 2.98 4.33 -6.89
N VAL A 68 1.74 3.82 -6.89
CA VAL A 68 0.74 4.05 -5.84
C VAL A 68 0.07 2.73 -5.41
N ALA A 69 -0.48 2.72 -4.21
CA ALA A 69 -1.30 1.61 -3.72
C ALA A 69 -2.54 2.12 -2.97
N LEU A 70 -3.65 1.40 -3.11
CA LEU A 70 -4.88 1.61 -2.37
C LEU A 70 -5.21 0.35 -1.58
N TYR A 71 -5.47 0.52 -0.29
CA TYR A 71 -6.02 -0.51 0.58
C TYR A 71 -7.39 -0.05 1.07
N ALA A 72 -8.44 -0.86 0.86
CA ALA A 72 -9.78 -0.53 1.33
C ALA A 72 -10.41 -1.75 2.03
N LYS A 73 -10.97 -1.57 3.23
CA LYS A 73 -11.70 -2.65 3.91
C LYS A 73 -12.95 -3.07 3.16
N GLN A 74 -13.64 -2.09 2.57
CA GLN A 74 -14.79 -2.32 1.71
C GLN A 74 -14.31 -2.32 0.26
N LYS A 75 -14.86 -3.23 -0.55
CA LYS A 75 -14.57 -3.28 -1.98
C LYS A 75 -15.05 -1.98 -2.65
N PRO A 76 -14.18 -1.21 -3.33
CA PRO A 76 -14.58 -0.01 -4.06
C PRO A 76 -15.45 -0.36 -5.27
N ASP A 77 -16.32 0.57 -5.67
CA ASP A 77 -17.12 0.46 -6.91
C ASP A 77 -16.22 0.53 -8.16
N GLN A 78 -15.22 1.43 -8.11
CA GLN A 78 -14.20 1.62 -9.14
C GLN A 78 -12.86 1.97 -8.49
N VAL A 79 -11.76 1.65 -9.19
CA VAL A 79 -10.38 1.95 -8.81
C VAL A 79 -9.62 2.46 -10.02
#